data_AF-A0A162JFR9-F1
#
_entry.id   AF-A0A162JFR9-F1
#
_cell.length_a   1.000
_cell.length_b   1.000
_cell.length_c   1.000
_cell.angle_alpha   90.00
_cell.angle_beta   90.00
_cell.angle_gamma   90.00
#
_symmetry.space_group_name_H-M   'P 1'
#
loop_
_entity.id
_entity.type
_entity.pdbx_description
1 polymer ?
#
loop_
_entity_poly.entity_id
_entity_poly.type
_entity_poly.pdbx_seq_one_letter_code
_entity_poly.pdbx_strand_id
1 'polypeptide(L)'
;MRLCSRSGLPLLGVTMQLVAGRAAADATQTSLAVPVCWAPSQQALNPTWTCPHNTSYLDGNGNDDSDNSDDIGRGLWEVRLSPGKGRGVFAVVDLPKGTRLLVEAPLFAVAPPPLVPGVGFALAAMQPTVEDAFARLNPSQQDEFLSCHEVQFPGEAKEDEEDAARGDAKSQAADHTGPRLMRILRSNAYTMQDGRIAVYPKVALINHDCRPNVVNTDRARDGRRVIVATRDIAAGEEVLTTYIPLLASTAARRARLAQYGFHCGCAACRQGDAAARGSMADTAAADDDNDDDNDEQREHMGNVLEVLEKTLEGTDTVADGGPAVHRARSHTAAALATYVETQGFADYYVRTSRLAVEYAFRAGDGAAAVYWARKHLEHNRLADATSQEARDAETLLAFVERAQGENEKEKEN
;
A
#
# COMPACT_ATOMS: atom_id res chain seq x y z
N MET A 1 -8.42 20.84 25.45
CA MET A 1 -9.37 19.71 25.36
C MET A 1 -8.79 18.68 24.40
N ARG A 2 -8.41 17.48 24.87
CA ARG A 2 -8.04 16.38 23.96
C ARG A 2 -9.33 15.93 23.27
N LEU A 3 -9.34 15.86 21.94
CA LEU A 3 -10.34 15.09 21.21
C LEU A 3 -10.34 13.68 21.84
N CYS A 4 -11.46 13.29 22.43
CA CYS A 4 -11.56 12.13 23.29
C CYS A 4 -11.22 10.86 22.48
N SER A 5 -10.05 10.25 22.70
CA SER A 5 -9.66 8.99 22.09
C SER A 5 -10.47 7.86 22.74
N ARG A 6 -11.64 7.56 22.19
CA ARG A 6 -12.36 6.30 22.49
C ARG A 6 -12.10 5.19 21.46
N SER A 7 -11.36 5.46 20.40
CA SER A 7 -10.78 4.44 19.53
C SER A 7 -9.28 4.34 19.80
N GLY A 8 -8.90 3.41 20.69
CA GLY A 8 -7.53 2.92 20.81
C GLY A 8 -7.16 2.02 19.62
N LEU A 9 -7.52 2.43 18.40
CA LEU A 9 -7.13 1.74 17.18
C LEU A 9 -5.73 2.23 16.81
N PRO A 10 -4.72 1.34 16.73
CA PRO A 10 -3.43 1.73 16.20
C PRO A 10 -3.63 2.28 14.78
N LEU A 11 -2.95 3.38 14.47
CA LEU A 11 -2.73 3.84 13.11
C LEU A 11 -1.89 2.79 12.37
N LEU A 12 -2.49 1.65 12.02
CA LEU A 12 -1.98 0.71 11.03
C LEU A 12 -2.17 1.45 9.70
N GLY A 13 -1.18 2.17 9.19
CA GLY A 13 0.09 1.60 8.77
C GLY A 13 -0.13 1.24 7.30
N VAL A 14 0.55 1.96 6.40
CA VAL A 14 0.62 1.70 4.95
C VAL A 14 0.39 0.23 4.67
N THR A 15 -0.43 -0.11 3.68
CA THR A 15 -0.64 -1.48 3.24
C THR A 15 0.69 -2.08 2.81
N MET A 16 1.42 -2.64 3.77
CA MET A 16 2.73 -3.19 3.54
C MET A 16 2.55 -4.65 3.17
N GLN A 17 2.94 -4.94 1.94
CA GLN A 17 3.25 -6.30 1.53
C GLN A 17 4.45 -6.78 2.36
N LEU A 18 4.45 -8.07 2.70
CA LEU A 18 5.24 -8.64 3.77
C LEU A 18 6.72 -8.27 3.68
N VAL A 19 7.29 -7.84 4.80
CA VAL A 19 8.71 -7.49 4.91
C VAL A 19 9.47 -8.67 5.50
N ALA A 20 10.33 -9.29 4.71
CA ALA A 20 11.31 -10.22 5.26
C ALA A 20 12.46 -9.44 5.91
N GLY A 21 12.60 -9.52 7.23
CA GLY A 21 13.72 -8.93 7.94
C GLY A 21 15.03 -9.66 7.63
N ARG A 22 15.96 -9.01 6.95
CA ARG A 22 17.39 -9.17 7.20
C ARG A 22 17.98 -7.80 7.45
N ALA A 23 18.70 -7.66 8.56
CA ALA A 23 19.38 -6.44 8.97
C ALA A 23 20.25 -5.92 7.81
N ALA A 24 20.06 -4.66 7.44
CA ALA A 24 21.01 -3.95 6.61
C ALA A 24 22.28 -3.72 7.44
N ALA A 25 23.34 -4.46 7.12
CA ALA A 25 24.69 -4.15 7.56
C ALA A 25 25.55 -3.91 6.31
N ASP A 26 26.13 -2.71 6.25
CA ASP A 26 27.17 -2.23 5.34
C ASP A 26 27.02 -2.49 3.84
N ALA A 27 26.42 -1.52 3.14
CA ALA A 27 26.61 -1.34 1.71
C ALA A 27 27.97 -0.67 1.44
N THR A 28 29.04 -1.47 1.41
CA THR A 28 30.25 -1.09 0.66
C THR A 28 30.13 -1.61 -0.76
N GLN A 29 30.42 -0.73 -1.72
CA GLN A 29 30.36 -0.94 -3.17
C GLN A 29 30.83 -2.33 -3.58
N THR A 30 29.90 -3.19 -3.95
CA THR A 30 30.18 -4.36 -4.76
C THR A 30 29.14 -4.41 -5.87
N SER A 31 29.66 -4.43 -7.10
CA SER A 31 28.94 -4.60 -8.36
C SER A 31 27.85 -5.67 -8.23
N LEU A 32 26.58 -5.26 -8.17
CA LEU A 32 25.44 -6.17 -8.21
C LEU A 32 25.38 -6.81 -9.60
N ALA A 33 25.77 -8.08 -9.69
CA ALA A 33 25.41 -8.91 -10.82
C ALA A 33 23.88 -8.95 -10.92
N VAL A 34 23.36 -8.61 -12.10
CA VAL A 34 21.93 -8.67 -12.42
C VAL A 34 21.41 -10.08 -12.12
N PRO A 35 20.39 -10.26 -11.27
CA PRO A 35 19.80 -11.58 -11.06
C PRO A 35 19.26 -12.08 -12.40
N VAL A 36 19.70 -13.27 -12.79
CA VAL A 36 19.27 -13.94 -14.02
C VAL A 36 17.78 -14.25 -13.86
N CYS A 37 16.92 -13.48 -14.53
CA CYS A 37 15.51 -13.79 -14.67
C CYS A 37 15.40 -15.13 -15.43
N TRP A 38 15.19 -16.23 -14.71
CA TRP A 38 14.76 -17.46 -15.35
C TRP A 38 13.28 -17.28 -15.72
N ALA A 39 13.03 -16.84 -16.96
CA ALA A 39 11.74 -17.01 -17.58
C ALA A 39 11.71 -18.44 -18.14
N PRO A 40 11.00 -19.41 -17.53
CA PRO A 40 10.71 -20.63 -18.24
C PRO A 40 9.79 -20.28 -19.41
N SER A 41 10.27 -20.66 -20.59
CA SER A 41 9.58 -20.69 -21.88
C SER A 41 8.06 -20.81 -21.76
N GLN A 42 7.34 -19.84 -22.34
CA GLN A 42 5.95 -19.95 -22.81
C GLN A 42 5.07 -20.96 -22.06
N GLN A 43 4.93 -20.85 -20.73
CA GLN A 43 3.82 -21.50 -20.07
C GLN A 43 2.57 -20.72 -20.44
N ALA A 44 1.64 -21.44 -21.07
CA ALA A 44 0.39 -20.98 -21.59
C ALA A 44 -0.24 -19.92 -20.67
N LEU A 45 -0.60 -18.78 -21.25
CA LEU A 45 -1.60 -17.87 -20.68
C LEU A 45 -2.72 -18.76 -20.17
N ASN A 46 -3.00 -18.78 -18.87
CA ASN A 46 -4.17 -19.47 -18.36
C ASN A 46 -5.38 -18.72 -18.96
N PRO A 47 -6.08 -19.29 -19.95
CA PRO A 47 -7.02 -18.54 -20.81
C PRO A 47 -8.29 -18.11 -20.07
N THR A 48 -8.40 -18.42 -18.78
CA THR A 48 -9.53 -18.09 -17.91
C THR A 48 -9.49 -16.65 -17.40
N TRP A 49 -8.36 -15.94 -17.52
CA TRP A 49 -8.21 -14.56 -17.04
C TRP A 49 -8.42 -13.49 -18.13
N THR A 50 -8.76 -13.89 -19.35
CA THR A 50 -9.27 -12.97 -20.37
C THR A 50 -10.79 -12.87 -20.20
N CYS A 51 -11.27 -11.71 -19.75
CA CYS A 51 -12.69 -11.47 -19.59
C CYS A 51 -13.38 -11.48 -20.97
N PRO A 52 -14.42 -12.29 -21.22
CA PRO A 52 -15.18 -12.19 -22.45
C PRO A 52 -15.86 -10.81 -22.52
N HIS A 53 -15.56 -10.06 -23.58
CA HIS A 53 -16.10 -8.73 -23.84
C HIS A 53 -17.63 -8.72 -23.77
N ASN A 54 -18.18 -8.05 -22.77
CA ASN A 54 -19.54 -7.54 -22.85
C ASN A 54 -19.58 -6.13 -22.24
N THR A 55 -19.56 -5.13 -23.11
CA THR A 55 -19.66 -3.71 -22.75
C THR A 55 -21.13 -3.37 -22.50
N SER A 56 -21.55 -3.37 -21.24
CA SER A 56 -22.70 -2.58 -20.81
C SER A 56 -22.25 -1.60 -19.74
N TYR A 57 -22.22 -0.33 -20.12
CA TYR A 57 -22.08 0.86 -19.27
C TYR A 57 -22.84 0.68 -17.96
N LEU A 58 -22.14 0.74 -16.82
CA LEU A 58 -22.77 0.96 -15.52
C LEU A 58 -22.52 2.42 -15.14
N ASP A 59 -23.59 3.20 -15.15
CA ASP A 59 -23.60 4.60 -14.75
C ASP A 59 -23.10 4.75 -13.31
N GLY A 60 -22.14 5.66 -13.12
CA GLY A 60 -21.45 5.96 -11.86
C GLY A 60 -22.30 6.68 -10.82
N ASN A 61 -23.54 6.25 -10.60
CA ASN A 61 -24.37 6.78 -9.52
C ASN A 61 -25.38 5.73 -9.04
N GLY A 62 -24.96 4.88 -8.11
CA GLY A 62 -25.84 3.86 -7.56
C GLY A 62 -25.18 3.11 -6.43
N ASN A 63 -25.89 3.07 -5.31
CA ASN A 63 -25.57 2.35 -4.09
C ASN A 63 -25.60 0.83 -4.38
N ASP A 64 -24.58 0.33 -5.08
CA ASP A 64 -24.51 -1.07 -5.49
C ASP A 64 -23.89 -1.90 -4.36
N ASP A 65 -24.76 -2.32 -3.45
CA ASP A 65 -24.51 -3.30 -2.40
C ASP A 65 -24.42 -4.75 -2.94
N SER A 66 -24.21 -4.95 -4.25
CA SER A 66 -23.93 -6.29 -4.78
C SER A 66 -22.55 -6.76 -4.33
N ASP A 67 -22.50 -7.42 -3.17
CA ASP A 67 -21.31 -7.97 -2.52
C ASP A 67 -20.69 -9.17 -3.30
N ASN A 68 -21.04 -9.34 -4.58
CA ASN A 68 -20.57 -10.42 -5.43
C ASN A 68 -19.21 -10.02 -6.04
N SER A 69 -18.14 -10.37 -5.31
CA SER A 69 -16.74 -10.09 -5.66
C SER A 69 -16.31 -10.56 -7.05
N ASP A 70 -17.06 -11.49 -7.66
CA ASP A 70 -16.76 -12.05 -8.98
C ASP A 70 -17.27 -11.20 -10.16
N ASP A 71 -18.00 -10.11 -9.89
CA ASP A 71 -18.54 -9.20 -10.92
C ASP A 71 -17.91 -7.79 -10.89
N ILE A 72 -17.44 -7.34 -9.73
CA ILE A 72 -16.74 -6.04 -9.58
C ILE A 72 -15.43 -6.08 -10.37
N GLY A 73 -15.40 -5.41 -11.51
CA GLY A 73 -14.23 -5.29 -12.38
C GLY A 73 -14.35 -6.00 -13.74
N ARG A 74 -15.43 -6.73 -14.02
CA ARG A 74 -15.61 -7.36 -15.34
C ARG A 74 -15.57 -6.31 -16.45
N GLY A 75 -14.65 -6.51 -17.40
CA GLY A 75 -14.48 -5.62 -18.54
C GLY A 75 -13.91 -4.23 -18.20
N LEU A 76 -13.40 -4.00 -16.98
CA LEU A 76 -12.71 -2.76 -16.62
C LEU A 76 -11.19 -2.86 -16.80
N TRP A 77 -10.64 -4.05 -16.59
CA TRP A 77 -9.20 -4.31 -16.67
C TRP A 77 -8.91 -5.71 -17.20
N GLU A 78 -7.67 -5.92 -17.64
CA GLU A 78 -7.17 -7.23 -18.04
C GLU A 78 -5.70 -7.40 -17.64
N VAL A 79 -5.24 -8.66 -17.63
CA VAL A 79 -3.84 -8.98 -17.32
C VAL A 79 -3.03 -9.04 -18.61
N ARG A 80 -1.96 -8.26 -18.69
CA ARG A 80 -1.01 -8.27 -19.83
C ARG A 80 0.42 -8.48 -19.33
N LEU A 81 1.35 -8.68 -20.26
CA LEU A 81 2.77 -8.56 -19.94
C LEU A 81 3.10 -7.09 -19.68
N SER A 82 3.78 -6.84 -18.56
CA SER A 82 4.32 -5.55 -18.17
C SER A 82 5.84 -5.56 -18.39
N PRO A 83 6.38 -4.71 -19.28
CA PRO A 83 7.82 -4.72 -19.60
C PRO A 83 8.70 -4.58 -18.36
N GLY A 84 9.55 -5.59 -18.12
CA GLY A 84 10.47 -5.62 -16.97
C GLY A 84 9.83 -5.92 -15.61
N LYS A 85 8.50 -6.12 -15.54
CA LYS A 85 7.76 -6.43 -14.31
C LYS A 85 6.96 -7.74 -14.36
N GLY A 86 7.06 -8.49 -15.47
CA GLY A 86 6.36 -9.76 -15.63
C GLY A 86 4.92 -9.54 -16.13
N ARG A 87 3.92 -9.87 -15.32
CA ARG A 87 2.50 -9.58 -15.63
C ARG A 87 2.07 -8.31 -14.89
N GLY A 88 1.07 -7.62 -15.42
CA GLY A 88 0.47 -6.44 -14.81
C GLY A 88 -1.01 -6.35 -15.15
N VAL A 89 -1.74 -5.57 -14.36
CA VAL A 89 -3.15 -5.24 -14.59
C VAL A 89 -3.23 -3.95 -15.40
N PHE A 90 -4.00 -3.93 -16.48
CA PHE A 90 -4.16 -2.78 -17.37
C PHE A 90 -5.62 -2.44 -17.54
N ALA A 91 -5.95 -1.14 -17.53
CA ALA A 91 -7.29 -0.67 -17.84
C ALA A 91 -7.65 -0.99 -19.30
N VAL A 92 -8.89 -1.41 -19.55
CA VAL A 92 -9.40 -1.64 -20.92
C VAL A 92 -10.39 -0.57 -21.38
N VAL A 93 -10.84 0.26 -20.44
CA VAL A 93 -11.68 1.45 -20.65
C VAL A 93 -11.10 2.59 -19.81
N ASP A 94 -11.55 3.82 -20.04
CA ASP A 94 -11.23 4.92 -19.14
C ASP A 94 -11.90 4.70 -17.78
N LEU A 95 -11.13 4.77 -16.71
CA LEU A 95 -11.58 4.56 -15.34
C LEU A 95 -11.56 5.88 -14.58
N PRO A 96 -12.71 6.49 -14.28
CA PRO A 96 -12.75 7.70 -13.45
C PRO A 96 -12.20 7.47 -12.04
N LYS A 97 -11.68 8.53 -11.42
CA LYS A 97 -11.34 8.55 -9.99
C LYS A 97 -12.49 8.00 -9.14
N GLY A 98 -12.17 7.13 -8.18
CA GLY A 98 -13.14 6.48 -7.30
C GLY A 98 -13.71 5.17 -7.86
N THR A 99 -13.37 4.78 -9.09
CA THR A 99 -13.77 3.49 -9.65
C THR A 99 -13.18 2.34 -8.82
N ARG A 100 -14.04 1.45 -8.33
CA ARG A 100 -13.65 0.24 -7.61
C ARG A 100 -13.30 -0.85 -8.62
N LEU A 101 -12.01 -1.18 -8.74
CA LEU A 101 -11.51 -2.10 -9.77
C LEU A 101 -11.61 -3.56 -9.37
N LEU A 102 -11.35 -3.86 -8.09
CA LEU A 102 -11.22 -5.22 -7.59
C LEU A 102 -11.62 -5.28 -6.12
N VAL A 103 -12.42 -6.28 -5.76
CA VAL A 103 -12.70 -6.68 -4.39
C VAL A 103 -12.41 -8.17 -4.25
N GLU A 104 -11.40 -8.54 -3.48
CA GLU A 104 -10.93 -9.92 -3.40
C GLU A 104 -10.91 -10.42 -1.96
N ALA A 105 -11.53 -11.58 -1.72
CA ALA A 105 -11.40 -12.30 -0.45
C ALA A 105 -10.03 -12.99 -0.38
N PRO A 106 -9.43 -13.14 0.81
CA PRO A 106 -8.14 -13.81 0.93
C PRO A 106 -8.28 -15.26 0.50
N LEU A 107 -7.32 -15.75 -0.29
CA LEU A 107 -7.23 -17.17 -0.63
C LEU A 107 -7.02 -18.00 0.65
N PHE A 108 -6.14 -17.51 1.52
CA PHE A 108 -6.03 -17.89 2.92
C PHE A 108 -5.38 -16.76 3.72
N ALA A 109 -5.48 -16.85 5.05
CA ALA A 109 -4.81 -15.96 6.00
C ALA A 109 -4.18 -16.77 7.14
N VAL A 110 -2.97 -16.41 7.54
CA VAL A 110 -2.19 -17.07 8.61
C VAL A 110 -1.71 -16.04 9.64
N ALA A 111 -1.63 -16.44 10.90
CA ALA A 111 -1.07 -15.58 11.94
C ALA A 111 0.47 -15.59 11.84
N PRO A 112 1.15 -14.42 11.85
CA PRO A 112 2.60 -14.38 11.98
C PRO A 112 3.05 -14.88 13.36
N PRO A 113 4.30 -15.37 13.50
CA PRO A 113 4.90 -15.57 14.80
C PRO A 113 5.12 -14.22 15.52
N PRO A 114 5.37 -14.22 16.83
CA PRO A 114 5.59 -12.99 17.58
C PRO A 114 6.67 -12.11 16.96
N LEU A 115 6.37 -10.81 16.84
CA LEU A 115 7.32 -9.81 16.36
C LEU A 115 8.43 -9.60 17.40
N VAL A 116 9.69 -9.76 16.99
CA VAL A 116 10.83 -9.44 17.84
C VAL A 116 11.29 -8.00 17.51
N PRO A 117 11.30 -7.07 18.48
CA PRO A 117 11.75 -5.70 18.25
C PRO A 117 13.15 -5.64 17.64
N GLY A 118 13.32 -4.85 16.57
CA GLY A 118 14.59 -4.68 15.85
C GLY A 118 14.97 -5.82 14.90
N VAL A 119 14.26 -6.96 14.94
CA VAL A 119 14.54 -8.14 14.10
C VAL A 119 13.39 -8.43 13.13
N GLY A 120 12.14 -8.21 13.54
CA GLY A 120 10.95 -8.59 12.78
C GLY A 120 10.39 -9.96 13.21
N PHE A 121 9.50 -10.54 12.41
CA PHE A 121 9.03 -11.92 12.61
C PHE A 121 9.90 -12.89 11.80
N ALA A 122 10.15 -14.08 12.35
CA ALA A 122 10.93 -15.12 11.66
C ALA A 122 10.07 -15.76 10.56
N LEU A 123 10.21 -15.29 9.31
CA LEU A 123 9.42 -15.77 8.18
C LEU A 123 9.50 -17.30 8.01
N ALA A 124 10.67 -17.89 8.22
CA ALA A 124 10.86 -19.34 8.14
C ALA A 124 9.98 -20.12 9.16
N ALA A 125 9.67 -19.52 10.32
CA ALA A 125 8.81 -20.15 11.32
C ALA A 125 7.33 -20.22 10.89
N MET A 126 6.96 -19.53 9.81
CA MET A 126 5.61 -19.59 9.25
C MET A 126 5.38 -20.82 8.36
N GLN A 127 6.44 -21.49 7.90
CA GLN A 127 6.35 -22.54 6.89
C GLN A 127 5.31 -23.63 7.23
N PRO A 128 5.29 -24.24 8.43
CA PRO A 128 4.30 -25.27 8.75
C PRO A 128 2.86 -24.75 8.66
N THR A 129 2.61 -23.51 9.11
CA THR A 129 1.27 -22.91 9.08
C THR A 129 0.81 -22.59 7.66
N VAL A 130 1.76 -22.22 6.78
CA VAL A 130 1.50 -21.95 5.36
C VAL A 130 1.25 -23.25 4.60
N GLU A 131 2.04 -24.29 4.83
CA GLU A 131 1.81 -25.63 4.27
C GLU A 131 0.44 -26.19 4.67
N ASP A 132 0.09 -26.09 5.96
CA ASP A 132 -1.23 -26.49 6.47
C ASP A 132 -2.38 -25.69 5.82
N ALA A 133 -2.19 -24.38 5.62
CA ALA A 133 -3.18 -23.53 4.95
C ALA A 133 -3.34 -23.90 3.48
N PHE A 134 -2.23 -24.11 2.77
CA PHE A 134 -2.21 -24.53 1.37
C PHE A 134 -2.84 -25.92 1.17
N ALA A 135 -2.59 -26.87 2.06
CA ALA A 135 -3.17 -28.21 2.00
C ALA A 135 -4.69 -28.23 2.19
N ARG A 136 -5.27 -27.19 2.81
CA ARG A 136 -6.74 -27.03 2.96
C ARG A 136 -7.41 -26.40 1.75
N LEU A 137 -6.65 -25.82 0.82
CA LEU A 137 -7.19 -25.27 -0.43
C LEU A 137 -7.66 -26.39 -1.35
N ASN A 138 -8.68 -26.11 -2.15
CA ASN A 138 -9.05 -27.02 -3.24
C ASN A 138 -8.01 -26.95 -4.39
N PRO A 139 -7.99 -27.92 -5.34
CA PRO A 139 -6.99 -27.96 -6.40
C PRO A 139 -6.91 -26.67 -7.25
N SER A 140 -8.04 -26.06 -7.58
CA SER A 140 -8.06 -24.80 -8.35
C SER A 140 -7.46 -23.63 -7.58
N GLN A 141 -7.67 -23.58 -6.27
CA GLN A 141 -7.08 -22.57 -5.39
C GLN A 141 -5.58 -22.80 -5.18
N GLN A 142 -5.15 -24.06 -5.10
CA GLN A 142 -3.73 -24.40 -5.06
C GLN A 142 -3.03 -23.97 -6.33
N ASP A 143 -3.62 -24.25 -7.50
CA ASP A 143 -3.09 -23.81 -8.80
C ASP A 143 -3.03 -22.28 -8.89
N GLU A 144 -4.04 -21.57 -8.39
CA GLU A 144 -4.05 -20.12 -8.33
C GLU A 144 -2.90 -19.59 -7.47
N PHE A 145 -2.70 -20.12 -6.26
CA PHE A 145 -1.57 -19.77 -5.40
C PHE A 145 -0.22 -20.06 -6.05
N LEU A 146 -0.05 -21.25 -6.64
CA LEU A 146 1.19 -21.66 -7.30
C LEU A 146 1.48 -20.89 -8.60
N SER A 147 0.49 -20.17 -9.13
CA SER A 147 0.63 -19.29 -10.29
C SER A 147 1.10 -17.87 -9.94
N CYS A 148 1.15 -17.52 -8.65
CA CYS A 148 1.66 -16.24 -8.17
C CYS A 148 3.16 -16.12 -8.41
N HIS A 149 3.65 -14.88 -8.48
CA HIS A 149 5.07 -14.62 -8.74
C HIS A 149 5.95 -15.08 -7.57
N GLU A 150 7.08 -15.73 -7.85
CA GLU A 150 8.09 -16.01 -6.83
C GLU A 150 9.44 -15.43 -7.24
N VAL A 151 10.16 -14.90 -6.26
CA VAL A 151 11.56 -14.49 -6.40
C VAL A 151 12.40 -15.51 -5.68
N GLN A 152 13.37 -16.11 -6.37
CA GLN A 152 14.39 -16.96 -5.76
C GLN A 152 15.72 -16.20 -5.76
N PHE A 153 16.29 -15.97 -4.57
CA PHE A 153 17.57 -15.26 -4.43
C PHE A 153 18.76 -16.21 -4.55
N PRO A 154 19.95 -15.70 -4.97
CA PRO A 154 21.17 -16.50 -4.98
C PRO A 154 21.47 -17.10 -3.60
N GLY A 155 21.65 -18.42 -3.55
CA GLY A 155 21.87 -19.17 -2.30
C GLY A 155 20.67 -20.02 -1.89
N GLU A 156 19.44 -19.53 -2.08
CA GLU A 156 18.22 -20.26 -1.67
C GLU A 156 18.07 -21.59 -2.44
N ALA A 157 18.45 -21.62 -3.72
CA ALA A 157 18.44 -22.85 -4.52
C ALA A 157 19.37 -23.94 -3.95
N LYS A 158 20.52 -23.56 -3.39
CA LYS A 158 21.47 -24.52 -2.80
C LYS A 158 21.00 -25.01 -1.44
N GLU A 159 20.38 -24.13 -0.66
CA GLU A 159 19.76 -24.50 0.62
C GLU A 159 18.63 -25.52 0.38
N ASP A 160 17.76 -25.27 -0.62
CA ASP A 160 16.71 -26.20 -1.04
C ASP A 160 17.27 -27.57 -1.47
N GLU A 161 18.35 -27.58 -2.27
CA GLU A 161 19.03 -28.81 -2.73
C GLU A 161 19.75 -29.56 -1.60
N GLU A 162 20.36 -28.86 -0.66
CA GLU A 162 21.03 -29.48 0.48
C GLU A 162 20.04 -30.05 1.49
N ASP A 163 18.94 -29.36 1.76
CA ASP A 163 17.86 -29.86 2.63
C ASP A 163 17.19 -31.09 2.01
N ALA A 164 17.01 -31.10 0.68
CA ALA A 164 16.59 -32.28 -0.08
C ALA A 164 17.52 -33.49 0.15
N ALA A 165 18.83 -33.24 0.15
CA ALA A 165 19.86 -34.29 0.27
C ALA A 165 20.01 -34.84 1.70
N ARG A 166 19.59 -34.08 2.73
CA ARG A 166 19.68 -34.45 4.16
C ARG A 166 18.49 -35.30 4.66
N GLY A 167 17.46 -35.56 3.85
CA GLY A 167 16.20 -36.14 4.30
C GLY A 167 16.20 -37.67 4.56
N ASP A 168 15.82 -38.05 5.79
CA ASP A 168 15.48 -39.41 6.24
C ASP A 168 14.29 -40.01 5.48
N ALA A 169 14.22 -41.34 5.38
CA ALA A 169 13.33 -42.15 4.53
C ALA A 169 11.79 -41.90 4.59
N LYS A 170 11.29 -40.93 5.36
CA LYS A 170 9.92 -40.40 5.25
C LYS A 170 9.79 -39.24 4.24
N SER A 171 10.89 -38.65 3.78
CA SER A 171 10.90 -37.52 2.84
C SER A 171 10.85 -37.92 1.36
N GLN A 172 10.91 -39.21 1.02
CA GLN A 172 11.02 -39.67 -0.38
C GLN A 172 9.73 -39.52 -1.23
N ALA A 173 8.71 -38.84 -0.70
CA ALA A 173 7.53 -38.40 -1.46
C ALA A 173 7.03 -37.00 -1.04
N ALA A 174 7.75 -36.28 -0.15
CA ALA A 174 7.35 -34.97 0.36
C ALA A 174 8.10 -33.87 -0.39
N ASP A 175 7.66 -33.65 -1.63
CA ASP A 175 7.46 -32.37 -2.31
C ASP A 175 8.31 -31.19 -1.77
N HIS A 176 9.23 -30.65 -2.60
CA HIS A 176 9.97 -29.39 -2.36
C HIS A 176 9.07 -28.13 -2.33
N THR A 177 7.81 -28.32 -1.97
CA THR A 177 6.74 -27.34 -2.01
C THR A 177 6.91 -26.33 -0.88
N GLY A 178 7.32 -26.72 0.32
CA GLY A 178 7.48 -25.81 1.47
C GLY A 178 8.26 -24.53 1.20
N PRO A 179 9.56 -24.61 0.80
CA PRO A 179 10.36 -23.44 0.47
C PRO A 179 9.75 -22.60 -0.66
N ARG A 180 9.17 -23.25 -1.67
CA ARG A 180 8.46 -22.58 -2.77
C ARG A 180 7.24 -21.80 -2.29
N LEU A 181 6.40 -22.40 -1.44
CA LEU A 181 5.24 -21.72 -0.85
C LEU A 181 5.68 -20.46 -0.07
N MET A 182 6.80 -20.54 0.65
CA MET A 182 7.34 -19.40 1.38
C MET A 182 7.87 -18.29 0.47
N ARG A 183 8.50 -18.62 -0.66
CA ARG A 183 8.90 -17.61 -1.66
C ARG A 183 7.69 -16.92 -2.29
N ILE A 184 6.64 -17.67 -2.63
CA ILE A 184 5.38 -17.10 -3.11
C ILE A 184 4.76 -16.19 -2.04
N LEU A 185 4.67 -16.65 -0.79
CA LEU A 185 4.14 -15.84 0.31
C LEU A 185 4.91 -14.53 0.45
N ARG A 186 6.24 -14.57 0.46
CA ARG A 186 7.12 -13.40 0.59
C ARG A 186 6.82 -12.32 -0.45
N SER A 187 6.58 -12.72 -1.70
CA SER A 187 6.40 -11.78 -2.81
C SER A 187 4.96 -11.32 -3.02
N ASN A 188 3.97 -11.96 -2.41
CA ASN A 188 2.54 -11.71 -2.72
C ASN A 188 1.65 -11.45 -1.50
N ALA A 189 2.11 -11.71 -0.28
CA ALA A 189 1.26 -11.61 0.90
C ALA A 189 1.17 -10.19 1.46
N TYR A 190 -0.02 -9.85 1.95
CA TYR A 190 -0.35 -8.57 2.57
C TYR A 190 -0.62 -8.74 4.05
N THR A 191 -0.28 -7.71 4.83
CA THR A 191 -0.68 -7.62 6.24
C THR A 191 -2.12 -7.10 6.31
N MET A 192 -2.97 -7.81 7.04
CA MET A 192 -4.35 -7.42 7.34
C MET A 192 -4.41 -6.48 8.56
N GLN A 193 -5.48 -5.70 8.73
CA GLN A 193 -5.70 -4.87 9.92
C GLN A 193 -5.65 -5.64 11.24
N ASP A 194 -6.06 -6.91 11.25
CA ASP A 194 -6.00 -7.78 12.44
C ASP A 194 -4.59 -8.38 12.68
N GLY A 195 -3.60 -7.99 11.87
CA GLY A 195 -2.21 -8.44 11.96
C GLY A 195 -1.92 -9.78 11.29
N ARG A 196 -2.92 -10.47 10.74
CA ARG A 196 -2.68 -11.70 9.95
C ARG A 196 -2.02 -11.37 8.61
N ILE A 197 -1.40 -12.38 8.03
CA ILE A 197 -0.77 -12.33 6.71
C ILE A 197 -1.66 -13.11 5.75
N ALA A 198 -2.09 -12.48 4.66
CA ALA A 198 -3.04 -13.04 3.73
C ALA A 198 -2.61 -12.87 2.28
N VAL A 199 -3.05 -13.78 1.42
CA VAL A 199 -2.71 -13.78 -0.02
C VAL A 199 -3.96 -13.52 -0.83
N TYR A 200 -3.84 -12.61 -1.79
CA TYR A 200 -4.90 -12.14 -2.68
C TYR A 200 -4.36 -12.24 -4.11
N PRO A 201 -4.51 -13.40 -4.79
CA PRO A 201 -3.83 -13.68 -6.05
C PRO A 201 -4.08 -12.64 -7.15
N LYS A 202 -5.31 -12.12 -7.28
CA LYS A 202 -5.64 -11.11 -8.31
C LYS A 202 -5.03 -9.76 -7.96
N VAL A 203 -5.11 -9.33 -6.70
CA VAL A 203 -4.47 -8.10 -6.22
C VAL A 203 -2.95 -8.17 -6.38
N ALA A 204 -2.35 -9.34 -6.16
CA ALA A 204 -0.90 -9.54 -6.27
C ALA A 204 -0.35 -9.37 -7.70
N LEU A 205 -1.22 -9.29 -8.72
CA LEU A 205 -0.83 -8.96 -10.10
C LEU A 205 -0.63 -7.46 -10.34
N ILE A 206 -1.07 -6.60 -9.42
CA ILE A 206 -0.99 -5.15 -9.56
C ILE A 206 0.44 -4.71 -9.23
N ASN A 207 1.15 -4.20 -10.24
CA ASN A 207 2.55 -3.85 -10.11
C ASN A 207 2.79 -2.61 -9.24
N HIS A 208 4.03 -2.49 -8.77
CA HIS A 208 4.50 -1.33 -8.03
C HIS A 208 4.72 -0.09 -8.94
N ASP A 209 4.36 1.07 -8.42
CA ASP A 209 4.94 2.36 -8.78
C ASP A 209 5.14 3.26 -7.54
N CYS A 210 6.12 4.16 -7.59
CA CYS A 210 6.34 5.16 -6.53
C CYS A 210 5.39 6.36 -6.63
N ARG A 211 4.58 6.42 -7.69
CA ARG A 211 3.40 7.27 -7.87
C ARG A 211 2.22 6.39 -8.30
N PRO A 212 1.63 5.62 -7.37
CA PRO A 212 0.54 4.71 -7.68
C PRO A 212 -0.71 5.47 -8.16
N ASN A 213 -1.55 4.80 -8.95
CA ASN A 213 -2.83 5.35 -9.43
C ASN A 213 -4.05 4.65 -8.79
N VAL A 214 -3.80 3.74 -7.86
CA VAL A 214 -4.81 3.14 -6.99
C VAL A 214 -4.42 3.19 -5.52
N VAL A 215 -5.43 3.12 -4.65
CA VAL A 215 -5.25 2.79 -3.24
C VAL A 215 -5.56 1.31 -3.06
N ASN A 216 -4.79 0.65 -2.20
CA ASN A 216 -5.00 -0.74 -1.82
C ASN A 216 -5.33 -0.81 -0.33
N THR A 217 -6.59 -1.08 0.03
CA THR A 217 -7.04 -1.09 1.43
C THR A 217 -7.87 -2.34 1.74
N ASP A 218 -8.01 -2.69 3.01
CA ASP A 218 -8.78 -3.85 3.46
C ASP A 218 -10.12 -3.42 4.10
N ARG A 219 -11.17 -4.20 3.80
CA ARG A 219 -12.47 -4.12 4.45
C ARG A 219 -12.41 -4.90 5.76
N ALA A 220 -12.28 -4.19 6.87
CA ALA A 220 -12.17 -4.77 8.22
C ALA A 220 -13.21 -5.87 8.50
N ARG A 221 -14.45 -5.67 8.04
CA ARG A 221 -15.61 -6.53 8.35
C ARG A 221 -15.47 -7.97 7.85
N ASP A 222 -14.80 -8.18 6.71
CA ASP A 222 -14.73 -9.47 6.03
C ASP A 222 -13.31 -9.81 5.52
N GLY A 223 -12.33 -8.94 5.78
CA GLY A 223 -10.96 -9.12 5.37
C GLY A 223 -10.75 -9.05 3.86
N ARG A 224 -11.73 -8.57 3.07
CA ARG A 224 -11.55 -8.43 1.62
C ARG A 224 -10.61 -7.26 1.31
N ARG A 225 -9.75 -7.43 0.32
CA ARG A 225 -8.94 -6.35 -0.24
C ARG A 225 -9.73 -5.59 -1.28
N VAL A 226 -9.67 -4.26 -1.24
CA VAL A 226 -10.36 -3.35 -2.16
C VAL A 226 -9.33 -2.47 -2.87
N ILE A 227 -9.42 -2.45 -4.19
CA ILE A 227 -8.59 -1.62 -5.07
C ILE A 227 -9.47 -0.54 -5.70
N VAL A 228 -9.10 0.72 -5.50
CA VAL A 228 -9.86 1.89 -5.99
C VAL A 228 -8.94 2.86 -6.71
N ALA A 229 -9.38 3.36 -7.87
CA ALA A 229 -8.69 4.41 -8.63
C ALA A 229 -8.60 5.71 -7.82
N THR A 230 -7.41 6.26 -7.65
CA THR A 230 -7.18 7.51 -6.88
C THR A 230 -7.13 8.74 -7.77
N ARG A 231 -7.06 8.53 -9.08
CA ARG A 231 -7.20 9.51 -10.16
C ARG A 231 -7.86 8.83 -11.36
N ASP A 232 -8.13 9.59 -12.41
CA ASP A 232 -8.53 9.02 -13.69
C ASP A 232 -7.38 8.18 -14.28
N ILE A 233 -7.70 7.00 -14.80
CA ILE A 233 -6.78 6.04 -15.43
C ILE A 233 -7.27 5.81 -16.85
N ALA A 234 -6.43 6.10 -17.85
CA ALA A 234 -6.83 5.98 -19.25
C ALA A 234 -6.89 4.53 -19.72
N ALA A 235 -7.72 4.24 -20.71
CA ALA A 235 -7.74 2.93 -21.37
C ALA A 235 -6.32 2.57 -21.89
N GLY A 236 -5.84 1.38 -21.54
CA GLY A 236 -4.51 0.89 -21.87
C GLY A 236 -3.41 1.26 -20.86
N GLU A 237 -3.68 2.12 -19.88
CA GLU A 237 -2.76 2.44 -18.80
C GLU A 237 -2.64 1.28 -17.79
N GLU A 238 -1.45 1.09 -17.20
CA GLU A 238 -1.23 0.09 -16.16
C GLU A 238 -1.85 0.56 -14.82
N VAL A 239 -2.56 -0.34 -14.15
CA VAL A 239 -3.04 -0.16 -12.78
C VAL A 239 -1.88 -0.47 -11.83
N LEU A 240 -1.52 0.50 -11.00
CA LEU A 240 -0.28 0.53 -10.22
C LEU A 240 -0.53 0.88 -8.76
N THR A 241 -0.03 0.03 -7.86
CA THR A 241 -0.10 0.21 -6.40
C THR A 241 1.29 0.50 -5.82
N THR A 242 1.39 0.76 -4.52
CA THR A 242 2.69 0.82 -3.83
C THR A 242 2.93 -0.40 -2.97
N TYR A 243 4.18 -0.89 -2.93
CA TYR A 243 4.59 -2.01 -2.06
C TYR A 243 5.29 -1.49 -0.79
N ILE A 244 5.58 -0.20 -0.76
CA ILE A 244 6.50 0.42 0.20
C ILE A 244 5.97 1.78 0.66
N PRO A 245 6.46 2.29 1.81
CA PRO A 245 6.34 3.69 2.15
C PRO A 245 6.98 4.58 1.07
N LEU A 246 6.31 5.68 0.71
CA LEU A 246 6.68 6.58 -0.39
C LEU A 246 7.46 7.83 0.07
N LEU A 247 7.36 8.19 1.36
CA LEU A 247 8.06 9.33 1.98
C LEU A 247 9.50 9.00 2.38
N ALA A 248 10.28 8.51 1.43
CA ALA A 248 11.70 8.18 1.58
C ALA A 248 12.44 8.49 0.27
N SER A 249 13.76 8.65 0.31
CA SER A 249 14.57 8.87 -0.90
C SER A 249 14.53 7.70 -1.88
N THR A 250 14.89 7.97 -3.13
CA THR A 250 14.92 7.01 -4.23
C THR A 250 15.81 5.81 -3.89
N ALA A 251 16.95 6.05 -3.26
CA ALA A 251 17.85 4.99 -2.79
C ALA A 251 17.17 4.10 -1.74
N ALA A 252 16.53 4.68 -0.72
CA ALA A 252 15.84 3.93 0.33
C ALA A 252 14.63 3.14 -0.22
N ARG A 253 13.83 3.75 -1.11
CA ARG A 253 12.71 3.08 -1.79
C ARG A 253 13.18 1.86 -2.58
N ARG A 254 14.27 1.98 -3.36
CA ARG A 254 14.83 0.85 -4.12
C ARG A 254 15.46 -0.22 -3.25
N ALA A 255 16.18 0.16 -2.20
CA ALA A 255 16.71 -0.79 -1.23
C ALA A 255 15.59 -1.64 -0.63
N ARG A 256 14.42 -1.03 -0.37
CA ARG A 256 13.24 -1.74 0.10
C ARG A 256 12.61 -2.65 -0.94
N LEU A 257 12.56 -2.21 -2.20
CA LEU A 257 11.97 -2.98 -3.30
C LEU A 257 12.84 -4.16 -3.75
N ALA A 258 14.14 -4.18 -3.40
CA ALA A 258 15.04 -5.27 -3.76
C ALA A 258 14.56 -6.65 -3.31
N GLN A 259 13.76 -6.74 -2.24
CA GLN A 259 13.14 -7.99 -1.78
C GLN A 259 12.16 -8.62 -2.79
N TYR A 260 11.68 -7.84 -3.76
CA TYR A 260 10.82 -8.30 -4.87
C TYR A 260 11.62 -8.62 -6.13
N GLY A 261 12.95 -8.64 -6.08
CA GLY A 261 13.78 -9.10 -7.19
C GLY A 261 13.80 -8.17 -8.41
N PHE A 262 13.35 -6.92 -8.28
CA PHE A 262 13.39 -5.94 -9.37
C PHE A 262 14.02 -4.61 -8.94
N HIS A 263 14.49 -3.85 -9.93
CA HIS A 263 14.96 -2.48 -9.75
C HIS A 263 13.90 -1.49 -10.25
N CYS A 264 13.37 -0.64 -9.37
CA CYS A 264 12.30 0.28 -9.75
C CYS A 264 12.81 1.35 -10.72
N GLY A 265 12.25 1.36 -11.93
CA GLY A 265 12.53 2.31 -12.99
C GLY A 265 11.38 3.26 -13.27
N CYS A 266 10.47 3.51 -12.33
CA CYS A 266 9.34 4.44 -12.51
C CYS A 266 9.81 5.89 -12.72
N ALA A 267 8.90 6.78 -13.12
CA ALA A 267 9.21 8.19 -13.39
C ALA A 267 9.90 8.87 -12.19
N ALA A 268 9.35 8.71 -10.98
CA ALA A 268 9.92 9.28 -9.76
C ALA A 268 11.34 8.78 -9.45
N CYS A 269 11.60 7.47 -9.63
CA CYS A 269 12.94 6.92 -9.41
C CYS A 269 13.95 7.37 -10.50
N ARG A 270 13.52 7.52 -11.76
CA ARG A 270 14.39 8.04 -12.83
C ARG A 270 14.72 9.52 -12.61
N GLN A 271 13.77 10.31 -12.13
CA GLN A 271 14.00 11.71 -11.75
C GLN A 271 15.00 11.80 -10.59
N GLY A 272 14.85 10.98 -9.55
CA GLY A 272 15.82 10.88 -8.45
C GLY A 272 17.24 10.55 -8.93
N ASP A 273 17.39 9.63 -9.88
CA ASP A 273 18.69 9.33 -10.49
C ASP A 273 19.30 10.48 -11.29
N ALA A 274 18.46 11.25 -12.00
CA ALA A 274 18.92 12.42 -12.75
C ALA A 274 19.41 13.53 -11.80
N ALA A 275 18.66 13.79 -10.72
CA ALA A 275 19.02 14.74 -9.68
C ALA A 275 20.34 14.34 -8.98
N ALA A 276 20.48 13.07 -8.58
CA ALA A 276 21.71 12.57 -7.94
C ALA A 276 22.95 12.67 -8.84
N ARG A 277 22.78 12.62 -10.16
CA ARG A 277 23.87 12.78 -11.16
C ARG A 277 24.14 14.24 -11.53
N GLY A 278 23.39 15.21 -11.00
CA GLY A 278 23.50 16.62 -11.38
C GLY A 278 23.11 16.90 -12.84
N SER A 279 22.36 15.99 -13.48
CA SER A 279 21.93 16.13 -14.88
C SER A 279 20.55 16.77 -14.94
N MET A 280 20.49 18.10 -14.98
CA MET A 280 19.25 18.85 -15.25
C MET A 280 18.95 19.00 -16.76
N ALA A 281 19.75 18.37 -17.64
CA ALA A 281 19.69 18.60 -19.08
C ALA A 281 18.70 17.70 -19.86
N ASP A 282 18.15 16.64 -19.25
CA ASP A 282 17.29 15.66 -19.94
C ASP A 282 15.80 15.72 -19.57
N THR A 283 15.34 16.72 -18.82
CA THR A 283 13.94 16.80 -18.34
C THR A 283 12.95 17.43 -19.33
N ALA A 284 13.35 17.67 -20.58
CA ALA A 284 12.52 18.33 -21.60
C ALA A 284 11.34 17.46 -22.15
N ALA A 285 10.86 16.46 -21.40
CA ALA A 285 9.77 15.58 -21.84
C ALA A 285 8.76 15.22 -20.74
N ALA A 286 8.72 15.94 -19.61
CA ALA A 286 7.66 15.78 -18.62
C ALA A 286 6.79 17.03 -18.58
N ASP A 287 5.74 17.05 -19.40
CA ASP A 287 4.58 17.95 -19.26
C ASP A 287 3.75 17.58 -17.99
N ASP A 288 4.41 17.37 -16.85
CA ASP A 288 3.76 17.04 -15.57
C ASP A 288 4.09 18.17 -14.59
N ASP A 289 3.08 18.98 -14.25
CA ASP A 289 3.10 20.20 -13.42
C ASP A 289 3.59 19.99 -11.96
N ASN A 290 4.35 18.93 -11.66
CA ASN A 290 4.77 18.52 -10.33
C ASN A 290 6.29 18.68 -10.12
N ASP A 291 6.76 19.93 -10.13
CA ASP A 291 8.15 20.34 -9.90
C ASP A 291 8.66 20.06 -8.46
N ASP A 292 7.77 19.72 -7.51
CA ASP A 292 8.08 19.66 -6.08
C ASP A 292 8.35 18.24 -5.51
N ASP A 293 8.24 17.17 -6.29
CA ASP A 293 8.44 15.79 -5.80
C ASP A 293 9.86 15.27 -6.04
N ASN A 294 10.76 15.60 -5.13
CA ASN A 294 12.14 15.13 -5.11
C ASN A 294 12.49 14.39 -3.80
N ASP A 295 13.69 13.83 -3.72
CA ASP A 295 14.13 13.04 -2.57
C ASP A 295 14.20 13.88 -1.27
N GLU A 296 14.69 15.12 -1.33
CA GLU A 296 14.76 16.02 -0.16
C GLU A 296 13.36 16.31 0.38
N GLN A 297 12.41 16.62 -0.51
CA GLN A 297 11.03 16.90 -0.12
C GLN A 297 10.33 15.65 0.45
N ARG A 298 10.51 14.47 -0.15
CA ARG A 298 9.95 13.22 0.36
C ARG A 298 10.47 12.89 1.76
N GLU A 299 11.77 13.03 1.99
CA GLU A 299 12.39 12.79 3.30
C GLU A 299 11.95 13.85 4.33
N HIS A 300 11.90 15.13 3.94
CA HIS A 300 11.39 16.19 4.80
C HIS A 300 9.95 15.93 5.24
N MET A 301 9.06 15.58 4.30
CA MET A 301 7.67 15.25 4.60
C MET A 301 7.52 13.98 5.44
N GLY A 302 8.40 12.98 5.25
CA GLY A 302 8.51 11.80 6.10
C GLY A 302 8.86 12.16 7.56
N ASN A 303 9.85 13.03 7.75
CA ASN A 303 10.25 13.52 9.08
C ASN A 303 9.13 14.35 9.73
N VAL A 304 8.44 15.20 8.95
CA VAL A 304 7.29 15.97 9.42
C VAL A 304 6.18 15.05 9.93
N LEU A 305 5.84 14.00 9.17
CA LEU A 305 4.84 13.02 9.59
C LEU A 305 5.22 12.38 10.93
N GLU A 306 6.45 11.89 11.06
CA GLU A 306 6.93 11.25 12.30
C GLU A 306 6.88 12.18 13.51
N VAL A 307 7.30 13.44 13.35
CA VAL A 307 7.28 14.44 14.44
C VAL A 307 5.86 14.78 14.88
N LEU A 308 4.94 14.97 13.93
CA LEU A 308 3.54 15.26 14.23
C LEU A 308 2.90 14.12 15.02
N GLU A 309 3.17 12.87 14.66
CA GLU A 309 2.58 11.72 15.36
C GLU A 309 3.11 11.53 16.78
N LYS A 310 4.44 11.54 16.95
CA LYS A 310 5.04 11.40 18.29
C LYS A 310 4.58 12.52 19.22
N THR A 311 4.40 13.72 18.69
CA THR A 311 3.85 14.85 19.44
C THR A 311 2.40 14.59 19.90
N LEU A 312 1.56 13.98 19.06
CA LEU A 312 0.17 13.66 19.44
C LEU A 312 0.08 12.50 20.44
N GLU A 313 0.93 11.50 20.29
CA GLU A 313 1.04 10.35 21.20
C GLU A 313 1.59 10.74 22.58
N GLY A 314 2.25 11.91 22.68
CA GLY A 314 2.93 12.35 23.88
C GLY A 314 4.21 11.55 24.17
N THR A 315 4.75 10.89 23.15
CA THR A 315 6.02 10.15 23.20
C THR A 315 7.22 11.06 22.95
N ASP A 316 6.99 12.27 22.45
CA ASP A 316 7.98 13.33 22.36
C ASP A 316 7.96 14.23 23.61
N THR A 317 9.14 14.65 24.10
CA THR A 317 9.29 15.44 25.33
C THR A 317 9.12 16.95 25.10
N VAL A 318 8.61 17.35 23.94
CA VAL A 318 8.44 18.77 23.59
C VAL A 318 7.35 19.38 24.46
N ALA A 319 7.71 20.44 25.19
CA ALA A 319 6.78 21.21 26.03
C ALA A 319 5.53 21.62 25.25
N ASP A 320 4.38 21.68 25.94
CA ASP A 320 3.12 22.19 25.37
C ASP A 320 3.33 23.65 24.98
N GLY A 321 3.63 23.86 23.70
CA GLY A 321 3.94 25.18 23.17
C GLY A 321 2.66 25.99 23.12
N GLY A 322 2.73 27.25 23.55
CA GLY A 322 1.58 28.15 23.52
C GLY A 322 0.99 28.37 22.10
N PRO A 323 -0.02 29.24 21.95
CA PRO A 323 -0.83 29.36 20.73
C PRO A 323 -0.05 29.51 19.41
N ALA A 324 1.12 30.16 19.43
CA ALA A 324 1.98 30.29 18.24
C ALA A 324 2.52 28.94 17.74
N VAL A 325 2.88 28.03 18.65
CA VAL A 325 3.38 26.70 18.30
C VAL A 325 2.26 25.83 17.74
N HIS A 326 1.05 25.90 18.30
CA HIS A 326 -0.11 25.19 17.74
C HIS A 326 -0.43 25.66 16.31
N ARG A 327 -0.41 26.96 16.03
CA ARG A 327 -0.60 27.49 14.68
C ARG A 327 0.48 27.00 13.72
N ALA A 328 1.76 27.06 14.11
CA ALA A 328 2.85 26.56 13.28
C ALA A 328 2.67 25.07 12.93
N ARG A 329 2.36 24.24 13.93
CA ARG A 329 2.10 22.81 13.72
C ARG A 329 0.87 22.54 12.86
N SER A 330 -0.19 23.36 12.98
CA SER A 330 -1.36 23.29 12.10
C SER A 330 -1.00 23.57 10.64
N HIS A 331 -0.23 24.62 10.37
CA HIS A 331 0.27 24.89 9.01
C HIS A 331 1.13 23.74 8.48
N THR A 332 2.03 23.20 9.31
CA THR A 332 2.87 22.06 8.94
C THR A 332 2.04 20.80 8.62
N ALA A 333 1.03 20.48 9.43
CA ALA A 333 0.16 19.33 9.21
C ALA A 333 -0.68 19.49 7.93
N ALA A 334 -1.19 20.70 7.68
CA ALA A 334 -1.92 21.03 6.45
C ALA A 334 -1.01 20.93 5.22
N ALA A 335 0.22 21.44 5.28
CA ALA A 335 1.19 21.35 4.19
C ALA A 335 1.54 19.88 3.85
N LEU A 336 1.74 19.04 4.86
CA LEU A 336 1.95 17.60 4.67
C LEU A 336 0.75 16.94 3.99
N ALA A 337 -0.47 17.20 4.48
CA ALA A 337 -1.70 16.62 3.92
C ALA A 337 -1.92 17.06 2.46
N THR A 338 -1.68 18.33 2.15
CA THR A 338 -1.72 18.83 0.77
C THR A 338 -0.67 18.16 -0.10
N TYR A 339 0.58 18.07 0.37
CA TYR A 339 1.65 17.42 -0.39
C TYR A 339 1.30 15.98 -0.75
N VAL A 340 0.82 15.17 0.20
CA VAL A 340 0.46 13.78 -0.11
C VAL A 340 -0.70 13.68 -1.10
N GLU A 341 -1.72 14.55 -0.98
CA GLU A 341 -2.83 14.62 -1.96
C GLU A 341 -2.32 14.96 -3.36
N THR A 342 -1.52 16.03 -3.49
CA THR A 342 -0.97 16.47 -4.77
C THR A 342 -0.10 15.40 -5.44
N GLN A 343 0.69 14.66 -4.67
CA GLN A 343 1.56 13.61 -5.20
C GLN A 343 0.87 12.26 -5.40
N GLY A 344 -0.42 12.14 -5.08
CA GLY A 344 -1.16 10.89 -5.26
C GLY A 344 -0.79 9.79 -4.25
N PHE A 345 -0.23 10.13 -3.09
CA PHE A 345 0.21 9.15 -2.09
C PHE A 345 -0.96 8.67 -1.22
N ALA A 346 -1.91 7.95 -1.84
CA ALA A 346 -3.20 7.62 -1.26
C ALA A 346 -3.15 6.83 0.06
N ASP A 347 -2.13 6.00 0.26
CA ASP A 347 -1.91 5.28 1.52
C ASP A 347 -1.68 6.20 2.73
N TYR A 348 -1.41 7.49 2.49
CA TYR A 348 -1.19 8.51 3.53
C TYR A 348 -2.40 9.43 3.73
N TYR A 349 -3.43 9.37 2.87
CA TYR A 349 -4.55 10.30 2.86
C TYR A 349 -5.32 10.34 4.19
N VAL A 350 -5.77 9.18 4.67
CA VAL A 350 -6.52 9.08 5.94
C VAL A 350 -5.66 9.57 7.12
N ARG A 351 -4.39 9.15 7.15
CA ARG A 351 -3.44 9.46 8.22
C ARG A 351 -3.15 10.97 8.32
N THR A 352 -2.74 11.58 7.21
CA THR A 352 -2.35 13.00 7.16
C THR A 352 -3.54 13.95 7.31
N SER A 353 -4.69 13.64 6.71
CA SER A 353 -5.92 14.41 6.90
C SER A 353 -6.38 14.39 8.37
N ARG A 354 -6.24 13.26 9.08
CA ARG A 354 -6.54 13.18 10.52
C ARG A 354 -5.65 14.10 11.34
N LEU A 355 -4.33 14.10 11.07
CA LEU A 355 -3.38 15.01 11.72
C LEU A 355 -3.75 16.47 11.45
N ALA A 356 -4.07 16.81 10.21
CA ALA A 356 -4.44 18.17 9.84
C ALA A 356 -5.70 18.66 10.59
N VAL A 357 -6.72 17.80 10.75
CA VAL A 357 -7.89 18.11 11.60
C VAL A 357 -7.49 18.39 13.04
N GLU A 358 -6.73 17.46 13.65
CA GLU A 358 -6.35 17.55 15.06
C GLU A 358 -5.54 18.81 15.36
N TYR A 359 -4.55 19.12 14.52
CA TYR A 359 -3.70 20.28 14.72
C TYR A 359 -4.42 21.61 14.42
N ALA A 360 -5.29 21.66 13.41
CA ALA A 360 -6.13 22.83 13.16
C ALA A 360 -7.08 23.11 14.33
N PHE A 361 -7.70 22.06 14.88
CA PHE A 361 -8.56 22.18 16.05
C PHE A 361 -7.79 22.70 17.27
N ARG A 362 -6.59 22.18 17.54
CA ARG A 362 -5.71 22.65 18.64
C ARG A 362 -5.22 24.09 18.44
N ALA A 363 -5.07 24.53 17.19
CA ALA A 363 -4.70 25.91 16.87
C ALA A 363 -5.86 26.90 17.02
N GLY A 364 -7.09 26.42 17.27
CA GLY A 364 -8.30 27.25 17.29
C GLY A 364 -8.74 27.69 15.89
N ASP A 365 -8.24 27.05 14.83
CA ASP A 365 -8.63 27.32 13.45
C ASP A 365 -9.77 26.40 13.04
N GLY A 366 -11.00 26.81 13.39
CA GLY A 366 -12.21 26.04 13.10
C GLY A 366 -12.44 25.80 11.61
N ALA A 367 -12.18 26.81 10.78
CA ALA A 367 -12.38 26.72 9.33
C ALA A 367 -11.43 25.69 8.69
N ALA A 368 -10.13 25.71 9.06
CA ALA A 368 -9.19 24.71 8.61
C ALA A 368 -9.54 23.31 9.15
N ALA A 369 -10.01 23.20 10.39
CA ALA A 369 -10.40 21.93 10.98
C ALA A 369 -11.60 21.31 10.25
N VAL A 370 -12.63 22.10 9.89
CA VAL A 370 -13.77 21.62 9.09
C VAL A 370 -13.35 21.22 7.69
N TYR A 371 -12.50 22.02 7.02
CA TYR A 371 -11.97 21.70 5.70
C TYR A 371 -11.29 20.32 5.71
N TRP A 372 -10.33 20.11 6.62
CA TRP A 372 -9.62 18.83 6.71
C TRP A 372 -10.50 17.69 7.19
N ALA A 373 -11.56 17.95 7.98
CA ALA A 373 -12.49 16.91 8.41
C ALA A 373 -13.34 16.41 7.25
N ARG A 374 -13.71 17.28 6.30
CA ARG A 374 -14.38 16.88 5.05
C ARG A 374 -13.46 16.04 4.18
N LYS A 375 -12.19 16.44 4.02
CA LYS A 375 -11.18 15.64 3.31
C LYS A 375 -10.95 14.29 3.98
N HIS A 376 -10.84 14.26 5.30
CA HIS A 376 -10.71 13.02 6.05
C HIS A 376 -11.89 12.07 5.82
N LEU A 377 -13.12 12.60 5.78
CA LEU A 377 -14.30 11.81 5.44
C LEU A 377 -14.28 11.31 3.98
N GLU A 378 -13.93 12.15 3.01
CA GLU A 378 -13.76 11.75 1.61
C GLU A 378 -12.78 10.56 1.50
N HIS A 379 -11.63 10.65 2.17
CA HIS A 379 -10.61 9.60 2.15
C HIS A 379 -11.07 8.28 2.77
N ASN A 380 -11.79 8.31 3.90
CA ASN A 380 -12.30 7.09 4.53
C ASN A 380 -13.43 6.44 3.71
N ARG A 381 -14.18 7.22 2.93
CA ARG A 381 -15.24 6.70 2.05
C ARG A 381 -14.72 6.09 0.76
N LEU A 382 -13.48 6.38 0.38
CA LEU A 382 -12.92 6.00 -0.92
C LEU A 382 -13.04 4.50 -1.20
N ALA A 383 -12.80 3.65 -0.20
CA ALA A 383 -12.88 2.19 -0.38
C ALA A 383 -14.19 1.57 0.09
N ASP A 384 -14.70 1.99 1.25
CA ASP A 384 -15.97 1.53 1.79
C ASP A 384 -16.66 2.66 2.54
N ALA A 385 -17.64 3.29 1.89
CA ALA A 385 -18.45 4.36 2.48
C ALA A 385 -19.30 3.89 3.67
N THR A 386 -19.49 2.58 3.83
CA THR A 386 -20.27 1.97 4.93
C THR A 386 -19.38 1.48 6.09
N SER A 387 -18.06 1.67 5.98
CA SER A 387 -17.09 1.26 6.98
C SER A 387 -17.31 1.95 8.33
N GLN A 388 -16.72 1.38 9.40
CA GLN A 388 -16.78 2.03 10.71
C GLN A 388 -15.93 3.31 10.71
N GLU A 389 -14.81 3.28 9.98
CA GLU A 389 -13.88 4.37 9.79
C GLU A 389 -14.54 5.56 9.09
N ALA A 390 -15.36 5.31 8.06
CA ALA A 390 -16.17 6.34 7.41
C ALA A 390 -17.19 6.97 8.39
N ARG A 391 -17.88 6.15 9.19
CA ARG A 391 -18.84 6.63 10.20
C ARG A 391 -18.17 7.42 11.33
N ASP A 392 -16.99 7.01 11.74
CA ASP A 392 -16.17 7.73 12.72
C ASP A 392 -15.71 9.08 12.16
N ALA A 393 -15.32 9.13 10.87
CA ALA A 393 -14.98 10.37 10.19
C ALA A 393 -16.18 11.32 10.03
N GLU A 394 -17.40 10.80 9.78
CA GLU A 394 -18.64 11.60 9.79
C GLU A 394 -18.89 12.21 11.16
N THR A 395 -18.73 11.40 12.21
CA THR A 395 -18.90 11.85 13.60
C THR A 395 -17.88 12.93 13.96
N LEU A 396 -16.63 12.77 13.52
CA LEU A 396 -15.58 13.77 13.69
C LEU A 396 -15.94 15.09 12.99
N LEU A 397 -16.39 15.04 11.73
CA LEU A 397 -16.81 16.22 10.99
C LEU A 397 -17.94 16.96 11.73
N ALA A 398 -18.99 16.24 12.14
CA ALA A 398 -20.11 16.81 12.87
C ALA A 398 -19.71 17.39 14.24
N PHE A 399 -18.68 16.83 14.88
CA PHE A 399 -18.11 17.41 16.10
C PHE A 399 -17.41 18.75 15.81
N VAL A 400 -16.54 18.79 14.80
CA VAL A 400 -15.76 20.00 14.47
C VAL A 400 -16.67 21.13 13.97
N GLU A 401 -17.68 20.83 13.15
CA GLU A 401 -18.64 21.82 12.66
C GLU A 401 -19.45 22.46 13.80
N ARG A 402 -19.87 21.67 14.81
CA ARG A 402 -20.54 22.22 16.01
C ARG A 402 -19.62 23.12 16.82
N ALA A 403 -18.38 22.69 17.06
CA ALA A 403 -17.40 23.48 17.80
C ALA A 403 -17.06 24.80 17.10
N GLN A 404 -17.02 24.82 15.76
CA GLN A 404 -16.85 26.07 15.01
C GLN A 404 -18.05 27.01 15.18
N GLY A 405 -19.28 26.49 15.04
CA GLY A 405 -20.50 27.31 15.16
C GLY A 405 -20.73 27.89 16.55
N GLU A 406 -20.27 27.22 17.61
CA GLU A 406 -20.28 27.76 18.99
C GLU A 406 -19.29 28.91 19.15
N ASN A 407 -18.06 28.75 18.64
CA ASN A 407 -17.03 29.80 18.67
C ASN A 407 -17.43 31.06 17.88
N GLU A 408 -18.16 30.92 16.77
CA GLU A 408 -18.66 32.06 16.00
C GLU A 408 -19.72 32.84 16.78
N LYS A 409 -20.65 32.15 17.45
CA LYS A 409 -21.67 32.78 18.31
C LYS A 409 -21.10 33.47 19.55
N GLU A 410 -19.99 32.96 20.11
CA GLU A 410 -19.29 33.61 21.22
C GLU A 410 -18.55 34.88 20.80
N LYS A 411 -18.15 35.00 19.53
CA LYS A 411 -17.50 36.22 19.00
C LYS A 411 -18.50 37.31 18.61
N GLU A 412 -19.76 36.94 18.35
CA GLU A 412 -20.84 37.87 18.00
C GLU A 412 -21.55 38.50 19.21
N ASN A 413 -21.40 37.90 20.41
CA ASN A 413 -21.89 38.43 21.68
C ASN A 413 -20.79 39.16 22.45
#